data_AF-A0A7K5NQC6-F1
#
_entry.id   AF-A0A7K5NQC6-F1
#
_cell.length_a   1.000
_cell.length_b   1.000
_cell.length_c   1.000
_cell.angle_alpha   90.00
_cell.angle_beta   90.00
_cell.angle_gamma   90.00
#
_symmetry.space_group_name_H-M   'P 1'
#
loop_
_entity.id
_entity.type
_entity.pdbx_description
1 polymer ?
#
loop_
_entity_poly.entity_id
_entity_poly.type
_entity_poly.pdbx_seq_one_letter_code
_entity_poly.pdbx_strand_id
1 'polypeptide(L)'
;VCYLFQDDVMMPQRVRLQHEAAIQHPNSIIGCQVRREPPESTERYTRWINNLTEEQLLTQVFTSHGPTVIMPTWFCSREWFFHVGKFDEGGKGVPEDLLFFYKHIQKGGEVFRVNHCLLLYRYHPQAATHSVLEGTIWNHRVRFLEERVLSSWTSFTIWNAGKQGKKLYRSLSPANRKKVTAFCDVDEKKITKGFYTYEESEERPKPKIPICHFRAATPPFIICVKL
;
A
#
# COMPACT_ATOMS: atom_id res chain seq x y z
N VAL A 1 -4.16 -3.47 22.77
CA VAL A 1 -5.09 -2.47 22.23
C VAL A 1 -5.90 -3.16 21.16
N CYS A 2 -7.23 -3.13 21.23
CA CYS A 2 -8.14 -3.74 20.27
C CYS A 2 -8.99 -2.63 19.65
N TYR A 3 -8.93 -2.46 18.33
CA TYR A 3 -9.69 -1.43 17.61
C TYR A 3 -11.04 -1.97 17.16
N LEU A 4 -12.06 -1.12 17.16
CA LEU A 4 -13.39 -1.44 16.64
C LEU A 4 -14.07 -0.11 16.27
N PHE A 5 -14.62 0.00 15.06
CA PHE A 5 -15.49 1.12 14.73
C PHE A 5 -16.87 0.93 15.34
N GLN A 6 -17.54 2.03 15.67
CA GLN A 6 -18.84 2.02 16.34
C GLN A 6 -19.93 1.31 15.54
N ASP A 7 -19.81 1.34 14.21
CA ASP A 7 -20.72 0.70 13.28
C ASP A 7 -20.35 -0.75 12.97
N ASP A 8 -19.22 -1.29 13.42
CA ASP A 8 -18.84 -2.67 13.16
C ASP A 8 -19.34 -3.66 14.21
N VAL A 9 -19.41 -4.94 13.85
CA VAL A 9 -19.78 -6.01 14.80
C VAL A 9 -18.61 -6.96 15.01
N MET A 10 -18.16 -7.04 16.27
CA MET A 10 -17.16 -7.99 16.72
C MET A 10 -17.75 -9.40 16.82
N MET A 11 -17.08 -10.39 16.22
CA MET A 11 -17.49 -11.79 16.36
C MET A 11 -17.05 -12.37 17.72
N PRO A 12 -17.77 -13.38 18.27
CA PRO A 12 -17.56 -13.87 19.66
C PRO A 12 -16.14 -14.35 20.04
N GLN A 13 -15.26 -14.62 19.07
CA GLN A 13 -13.90 -15.14 19.30
C GLN A 13 -12.79 -14.13 18.98
N ARG A 14 -13.14 -12.91 18.54
CA ARG A 14 -12.16 -11.94 18.02
C ARG A 14 -11.08 -11.61 19.03
N VAL A 15 -11.48 -11.20 20.24
CA VAL A 15 -10.55 -10.80 21.30
C VAL A 15 -9.62 -11.96 21.66
N ARG A 16 -10.16 -13.16 21.88
CA ARG A 16 -9.37 -14.33 22.27
C ARG A 16 -8.31 -14.67 21.22
N LEU A 17 -8.72 -14.87 19.97
CA LEU A 17 -7.82 -15.35 18.91
C LEU A 17 -6.78 -14.29 18.51
N GLN A 18 -7.16 -13.01 18.43
CA GLN A 18 -6.19 -11.96 18.12
C GLN A 18 -5.26 -11.66 19.29
N HIS A 19 -5.71 -11.83 20.54
CA HIS A 19 -4.86 -11.71 21.72
C HIS A 19 -3.82 -12.84 21.79
N GLU A 20 -4.23 -14.09 21.55
CA GLU A 20 -3.31 -15.24 21.45
C GLU A 20 -2.22 -14.98 20.40
N ALA A 21 -2.59 -14.45 19.22
CA ALA A 21 -1.63 -14.06 18.20
C ALA A 21 -0.74 -12.88 18.63
N ALA A 22 -1.30 -11.86 19.29
CA ALA A 22 -0.53 -10.70 19.75
C ALA A 22 0.52 -11.04 20.81
N ILE A 23 0.29 -12.09 21.62
CA ILE A 23 1.31 -12.60 22.56
C ILE A 23 2.50 -13.20 21.81
N GLN A 24 2.24 -13.93 20.72
CA GLN A 24 3.29 -14.55 19.90
C GLN A 24 4.02 -13.53 19.03
N HIS A 25 3.34 -12.43 18.67
CA HIS A 25 3.84 -11.39 17.79
C HIS A 25 3.73 -9.99 18.45
N PRO A 26 4.52 -9.71 19.51
CA PRO A 26 4.35 -8.52 20.35
C PRO A 26 4.58 -7.19 19.62
N ASN A 27 5.35 -7.20 18.52
CA ASN A 27 5.69 -6.05 17.68
C ASN A 27 4.85 -5.99 16.39
N SER A 28 3.75 -6.73 16.32
CA SER A 28 2.89 -6.78 15.15
C SER A 28 1.59 -5.99 15.31
N ILE A 29 1.06 -5.54 14.17
CA ILE A 29 -0.38 -5.30 14.04
C ILE A 29 -1.02 -6.62 13.61
N ILE A 30 -1.92 -7.13 14.45
CA ILE A 30 -2.71 -8.33 14.19
C ILE A 30 -4.04 -7.92 13.56
N GLY A 31 -4.29 -8.36 12.34
CA GLY A 31 -5.59 -8.29 11.67
C GLY A 31 -6.38 -9.59 11.76
N CYS A 32 -7.53 -9.61 11.10
CA CYS A 32 -8.33 -10.81 10.88
C CYS A 32 -9.03 -10.74 9.53
N GLN A 33 -9.62 -11.85 9.08
CA GLN A 33 -10.53 -11.81 7.93
C GLN A 33 -11.85 -11.16 8.33
N VAL A 34 -12.51 -10.57 7.34
CA VAL A 34 -13.77 -9.84 7.55
C VAL A 34 -14.83 -10.29 6.57
N ARG A 35 -16.09 -10.07 6.94
CA ARG A 35 -17.22 -10.07 6.00
C ARG A 35 -17.88 -8.70 5.99
N ARG A 36 -18.57 -8.37 4.90
CA ARG A 36 -19.20 -7.06 4.71
C ARG A 36 -20.69 -7.09 5.01
N GLU A 37 -21.20 -5.93 5.39
CA GLU A 37 -22.63 -5.63 5.43
C GLU A 37 -22.85 -4.29 4.70
N PRO A 38 -23.56 -4.24 3.57
CA PRO A 38 -24.07 -5.37 2.78
C PRO A 38 -22.95 -6.27 2.20
N PRO A 39 -23.19 -7.58 1.96
CA PRO A 39 -22.17 -8.55 1.53
C PRO A 39 -21.40 -8.18 0.25
N GLU A 40 -22.06 -7.53 -0.70
CA GLU A 40 -21.54 -7.13 -2.01
C GLU A 40 -20.65 -5.87 -1.97
N SER A 41 -20.55 -5.22 -0.80
CA SER A 41 -19.80 -3.98 -0.65
C SER A 41 -18.30 -4.19 -0.90
N THR A 42 -17.74 -3.49 -1.89
CA THR A 42 -16.30 -3.53 -2.21
C THR A 42 -15.76 -4.96 -2.43
N GLU A 43 -16.53 -5.84 -3.07
CA GLU A 43 -16.26 -7.29 -3.16
C GLU A 43 -14.81 -7.64 -3.55
N ARG A 44 -14.26 -6.97 -4.58
CA ARG A 44 -12.86 -7.19 -5.02
C ARG A 44 -11.85 -6.88 -3.92
N TYR A 45 -12.06 -5.79 -3.18
CA TYR A 45 -11.20 -5.39 -2.07
C TYR A 45 -11.33 -6.36 -0.90
N THR A 46 -12.55 -6.75 -0.52
CA THR A 46 -12.80 -7.75 0.52
C THR A 46 -12.14 -9.09 0.18
N ARG A 47 -12.23 -9.53 -1.08
CA ARG A 47 -11.53 -10.73 -1.56
C ARG A 47 -10.02 -10.56 -1.45
N TRP A 48 -9.47 -9.42 -1.85
CA TRP A 48 -8.04 -9.14 -1.75
C TRP A 48 -7.55 -9.22 -0.31
N ILE A 49 -8.10 -8.43 0.63
CA ILE A 49 -7.64 -8.41 2.03
C ILE A 49 -7.76 -9.76 2.74
N ASN A 50 -8.76 -10.57 2.38
CA ASN A 50 -8.98 -11.87 3.02
C ASN A 50 -8.07 -12.98 2.48
N ASN A 51 -7.53 -12.83 1.26
CA ASN A 51 -6.78 -13.89 0.56
C ASN A 51 -5.28 -13.61 0.43
N LEU A 52 -4.76 -12.47 0.89
CA LEU A 52 -3.31 -12.25 0.97
C LEU A 52 -2.64 -13.37 1.77
N THR A 53 -1.53 -13.93 1.29
CA THR A 53 -0.68 -14.78 2.12
C THR A 53 0.01 -13.93 3.20
N GLU A 54 0.60 -14.56 4.21
CA GLU A 54 1.33 -13.86 5.27
C GLU A 54 2.48 -13.00 4.71
N GLU A 55 3.27 -13.55 3.78
CA GLU A 55 4.32 -12.80 3.07
C GLU A 55 3.76 -11.60 2.29
N GLN A 56 2.59 -11.78 1.66
CA GLN A 56 1.93 -10.73 0.91
C GLN A 56 1.41 -9.59 1.79
N LEU A 57 1.22 -9.80 3.09
CA LEU A 57 0.86 -8.73 4.03
C LEU A 57 1.95 -7.66 4.08
N LEU A 58 3.22 -8.01 3.91
CA LEU A 58 4.32 -7.05 3.89
C LEU A 58 4.70 -6.60 2.48
N THR A 59 4.62 -7.47 1.47
CA THR A 59 5.03 -7.10 0.10
C THR A 59 3.97 -6.28 -0.64
N GLN A 60 2.69 -6.41 -0.30
CA GLN A 60 1.60 -5.68 -0.98
C GLN A 60 1.19 -4.35 -0.32
N VAL A 61 1.91 -3.89 0.70
CA VAL A 61 1.68 -2.59 1.37
C VAL A 61 1.80 -1.39 0.42
N PHE A 62 2.52 -1.57 -0.70
CA PHE A 62 2.73 -0.54 -1.72
C PHE A 62 1.59 -0.44 -2.74
N THR A 63 0.59 -1.33 -2.68
CA THR A 63 -0.60 -1.26 -3.57
C THR A 63 -1.54 -0.12 -3.15
N SER A 64 -2.49 0.25 -4.02
CA SER A 64 -3.50 1.30 -3.71
C SER A 64 -4.47 0.90 -2.60
N HIS A 65 -4.43 -0.35 -2.17
CA HIS A 65 -5.37 -0.96 -1.25
C HIS A 65 -4.79 -1.15 0.15
N GLY A 66 -3.50 -0.87 0.37
CA GLY A 66 -2.90 -0.87 1.70
C GLY A 66 -3.62 0.11 2.65
N PRO A 67 -3.70 -0.16 3.97
CA PRO A 67 -3.09 -1.27 4.72
C PRO A 67 -3.57 -2.68 4.31
N THR A 68 -2.68 -3.68 4.45
CA THR A 68 -2.94 -5.08 4.06
C THR A 68 -3.73 -5.87 5.10
N VAL A 69 -3.76 -5.37 6.34
CA VAL A 69 -4.78 -5.68 7.36
C VAL A 69 -5.52 -4.39 7.68
N ILE A 70 -6.85 -4.41 7.59
CA ILE A 70 -7.65 -3.19 7.66
C ILE A 70 -7.80 -2.71 9.11
N MET A 71 -7.83 -1.39 9.31
CA MET A 71 -7.82 -0.78 10.64
C MET A 71 -8.86 -1.31 11.64
N PRO A 72 -10.15 -1.52 11.30
CA PRO A 72 -11.10 -1.96 12.30
C PRO A 72 -10.80 -3.36 12.84
N THR A 73 -9.90 -4.11 12.19
CA THR A 73 -9.43 -5.42 12.66
C THR A 73 -8.23 -5.33 13.60
N TRP A 74 -7.55 -4.19 13.71
CA TRP A 74 -6.26 -4.10 14.38
C TRP A 74 -6.32 -4.50 15.85
N PHE A 75 -5.35 -5.31 16.23
CA PHE A 75 -5.04 -5.68 17.60
C PHE A 75 -3.52 -5.65 17.75
N CYS A 76 -3.00 -4.97 18.76
CA CYS A 76 -1.55 -4.88 19.00
C CYS A 76 -1.24 -4.73 20.49
N SER A 77 0.00 -4.98 20.91
CA SER A 77 0.39 -4.74 22.30
C SER A 77 0.33 -3.24 22.63
N ARG A 78 0.03 -2.90 23.89
CA ARG A 78 -0.02 -1.50 24.34
C ARG A 78 1.35 -0.84 24.24
N GLU A 79 2.39 -1.59 24.60
CA GLU A 79 3.78 -1.16 24.48
C GLU A 79 4.13 -0.82 23.04
N TRP A 80 3.80 -1.69 22.10
CA TRP A 80 4.07 -1.45 20.68
C TRP A 80 3.28 -0.26 20.14
N PHE A 81 2.00 -0.12 20.51
CA PHE A 81 1.21 1.07 20.16
C PHE A 81 1.91 2.37 20.59
N PHE A 82 2.38 2.44 21.85
CA PHE A 82 3.12 3.62 22.33
C PHE A 82 4.46 3.80 21.63
N HIS A 83 5.15 2.71 21.30
CA HIS A 83 6.39 2.75 20.53
C HIS A 83 6.17 3.35 19.13
N VAL A 84 5.08 2.98 18.44
CA VAL A 84 4.71 3.57 17.16
C VAL A 84 4.32 5.04 17.33
N GLY A 85 3.50 5.36 18.34
CA GLY A 85 3.08 6.71 18.70
C GLY A 85 1.62 6.98 18.37
N LYS A 86 1.20 8.25 18.37
CA LYS A 86 -0.20 8.64 18.12
C LYS A 86 -0.55 8.62 16.62
N PHE A 87 -1.85 8.51 16.34
CA PHE A 87 -2.42 8.79 15.02
C PHE A 87 -2.22 10.26 14.65
N ASP A 88 -2.28 10.53 13.35
CA ASP A 88 -2.27 11.89 12.83
C ASP A 88 -3.64 12.55 13.10
N GLU A 89 -3.63 13.73 13.73
CA GLU A 89 -4.84 14.48 14.11
C GLU A 89 -5.14 15.64 13.15
N GLY A 90 -4.56 15.63 11.93
CA GLY A 90 -4.75 16.68 10.93
C GLY A 90 -6.18 16.80 10.36
N GLY A 91 -7.08 15.89 10.73
CA GLY A 91 -8.51 15.99 10.49
C GLY A 91 -8.97 15.44 9.14
N LYS A 92 -10.09 15.97 8.64
CA LYS A 92 -10.81 15.43 7.47
C LYS A 92 -9.91 15.35 6.23
N GLY A 93 -9.86 14.17 5.61
CA GLY A 93 -9.08 13.90 4.40
C GLY A 93 -7.65 13.41 4.64
N VAL A 94 -7.20 13.38 5.91
CA VAL A 94 -5.97 12.69 6.30
C VAL A 94 -6.23 11.19 6.36
N PRO A 95 -5.39 10.33 5.75
CA PRO A 95 -5.48 8.88 5.89
C PRO A 95 -4.69 8.42 7.12
N GLU A 96 -5.17 8.77 8.30
CA GLU A 96 -4.55 8.53 9.61
C GLU A 96 -4.16 7.07 9.83
N ASP A 97 -5.02 6.14 9.39
CA ASP A 97 -4.78 4.70 9.47
C ASP A 97 -3.57 4.30 8.61
N LEU A 98 -3.51 4.77 7.37
CA LEU A 98 -2.40 4.47 6.48
C LEU A 98 -1.08 5.04 7.03
N LEU A 99 -1.11 6.26 7.58
CA LEU A 99 0.06 6.90 8.15
C LEU A 99 0.58 6.16 9.39
N PHE A 100 -0.33 5.75 10.28
CA PHE A 100 0.03 4.92 11.43
C PHE A 100 0.64 3.60 10.97
N PHE A 101 0.02 2.95 9.98
CA PHE A 101 0.51 1.68 9.43
C PHE A 101 1.91 1.82 8.82
N TYR A 102 2.19 2.91 8.09
CA TYR A 102 3.53 3.17 7.57
C TYR A 102 4.56 3.41 8.66
N LYS A 103 4.20 4.17 9.70
CA LYS A 103 5.08 4.41 10.85
C LYS A 103 5.39 3.12 11.61
N HIS A 104 4.39 2.25 11.75
CA HIS A 104 4.52 0.90 12.29
C HIS A 104 5.57 0.09 11.53
N ILE A 105 5.47 0.01 10.19
CA ILE A 105 6.45 -0.71 9.36
C ILE A 105 7.84 -0.04 9.41
N GLN A 106 7.91 1.30 9.41
CA GLN A 106 9.18 2.03 9.51
C GLN A 106 9.95 1.69 10.79
N LYS A 107 9.24 1.41 11.88
CA LYS A 107 9.82 1.01 13.18
C LYS A 107 10.17 -0.47 13.27
N GLY A 108 10.05 -1.22 12.18
CA GLY A 108 10.34 -2.66 12.14
C GLY A 108 9.18 -3.53 12.62
N GLY A 109 7.97 -2.98 12.67
CA GLY A 109 6.78 -3.74 13.00
C GLY A 109 6.39 -4.72 11.91
N GLU A 110 5.87 -5.87 12.33
CA GLU A 110 5.41 -6.93 11.44
C GLU A 110 3.88 -6.89 11.28
N VAL A 111 3.34 -7.68 10.36
CA VAL A 111 1.90 -7.75 10.11
C VAL A 111 1.49 -9.21 10.11
N PHE A 112 0.54 -9.55 10.98
CA PHE A 112 -0.01 -10.89 11.08
C PHE A 112 -1.51 -10.84 10.88
N ARG A 113 -2.10 -11.89 10.28
CA ARG A 113 -3.55 -12.01 10.14
C ARG A 113 -4.02 -13.35 10.67
N VAL A 114 -4.93 -13.31 11.65
CA VAL A 114 -5.69 -14.50 12.02
C VAL A 114 -6.62 -14.84 10.85
N ASN A 115 -6.39 -15.98 10.19
CA ASN A 115 -7.18 -16.45 9.05
C ASN A 115 -8.53 -17.03 9.50
N HIS A 116 -9.32 -16.18 10.15
CA HIS A 116 -10.69 -16.46 10.57
C HIS A 116 -11.51 -15.19 10.44
N CYS A 117 -12.78 -15.32 10.03
CA CYS A 117 -13.69 -14.19 9.93
C CYS A 117 -14.11 -13.73 11.32
N LEU A 118 -13.49 -12.66 11.83
CA LEU A 118 -13.67 -12.20 13.20
C LEU A 118 -14.34 -10.82 13.31
N LEU A 119 -14.67 -10.21 12.18
CA LEU A 119 -15.32 -8.89 12.12
C LEU A 119 -16.36 -8.84 11.00
N LEU A 120 -17.54 -8.28 11.31
CA LEU A 120 -18.46 -7.75 10.31
C LEU A 120 -18.12 -6.28 10.10
N TYR A 121 -17.53 -5.97 8.94
CA TYR A 121 -17.14 -4.62 8.58
C TYR A 121 -18.26 -3.95 7.80
N ARG A 122 -19.01 -3.04 8.43
CA ARG A 122 -20.13 -2.35 7.79
C ARG A 122 -19.61 -1.37 6.75
N TYR A 123 -20.32 -1.32 5.64
CA TYR A 123 -20.10 -0.32 4.59
C TYR A 123 -21.29 0.62 4.58
N HIS A 124 -21.03 1.91 4.59
CA HIS A 124 -22.05 2.92 4.41
C HIS A 124 -21.53 4.08 3.55
N PRO A 125 -22.38 4.73 2.72
CA PRO A 125 -21.94 5.81 1.82
C PRO A 125 -21.40 7.07 2.51
N GLN A 126 -21.61 7.19 3.82
CA GLN A 126 -21.17 8.33 4.63
C GLN A 126 -19.82 8.05 5.34
N ALA A 127 -19.13 6.96 5.02
CA ALA A 127 -17.86 6.60 5.63
C ALA A 127 -16.81 7.70 5.44
N ALA A 128 -16.04 7.99 6.49
CA ALA A 128 -15.01 9.03 6.49
C ALA A 128 -13.95 8.81 5.39
N THR A 129 -13.73 7.56 4.99
CA THR A 129 -12.85 7.17 3.86
C THR A 129 -13.14 7.94 2.58
N HIS A 130 -14.40 8.31 2.31
CA HIS A 130 -14.77 9.07 1.11
C HIS A 130 -14.24 10.51 1.09
N SER A 131 -13.77 11.02 2.24
CA SER A 131 -13.11 12.33 2.32
C SER A 131 -11.63 12.30 1.89
N VAL A 132 -11.02 11.12 1.80
CA VAL A 132 -9.61 10.97 1.42
C VAL A 132 -9.47 10.90 -0.10
N LEU A 133 -8.69 11.81 -0.67
CA LEU A 133 -8.46 11.87 -2.12
C LEU A 133 -7.49 10.78 -2.58
N GLU A 134 -7.72 10.22 -3.77
CA GLU A 134 -6.80 9.25 -4.40
C GLU A 134 -5.37 9.81 -4.52
N GLY A 135 -5.26 11.11 -4.84
CA GLY A 135 -3.97 11.81 -4.91
C GLY A 135 -3.21 11.83 -3.59
N THR A 136 -3.91 11.95 -2.46
CA THR A 136 -3.32 11.91 -1.12
C THR A 136 -2.73 10.52 -0.84
N ILE A 137 -3.51 9.47 -1.07
CA ILE A 137 -3.04 8.07 -0.93
C ILE A 137 -1.85 7.80 -1.85
N TRP A 138 -1.94 8.26 -3.10
CA TRP A 138 -0.85 8.13 -4.08
C TRP A 138 0.45 8.75 -3.58
N ASN A 139 0.41 9.98 -3.07
CA ASN A 139 1.59 10.68 -2.60
C ASN A 139 2.25 9.97 -1.41
N HIS A 140 1.45 9.52 -0.43
CA HIS A 140 1.98 8.76 0.71
C HIS A 140 2.58 7.43 0.28
N ARG A 141 1.95 6.70 -0.65
CA ARG A 141 2.47 5.44 -1.18
C ARG A 141 3.79 5.63 -1.91
N VAL A 142 3.90 6.64 -2.77
CA VAL A 142 5.15 6.93 -3.51
C VAL A 142 6.25 7.29 -2.53
N ARG A 143 5.98 8.18 -1.56
CA ARG A 143 6.97 8.53 -0.53
C ARG A 143 7.43 7.31 0.26
N PHE A 144 6.49 6.46 0.70
CA PHE A 144 6.82 5.25 1.44
C PHE A 144 7.63 4.25 0.60
N LEU A 145 7.32 4.12 -0.69
CA LEU A 145 8.12 3.33 -1.65
C LEU A 145 9.55 3.88 -1.78
N GLU A 146 9.69 5.21 -1.90
CA GLU A 146 11.00 5.87 -1.99
C GLU A 146 11.85 5.61 -0.75
N GLU A 147 11.27 5.76 0.44
CA GLU A 147 11.95 5.60 1.73
C GLU A 147 12.33 4.14 2.00
N ARG A 148 11.42 3.19 1.72
CA ARG A 148 11.59 1.78 2.13
C ARG A 148 12.31 0.92 1.11
N VAL A 149 12.16 1.23 -0.18
CA VAL A 149 12.67 0.40 -1.26
C VAL A 149 13.74 1.15 -2.04
N LEU A 150 13.37 2.28 -2.63
CA LEU A 150 14.25 2.96 -3.58
C LEU A 150 15.47 3.61 -2.92
N SER A 151 15.42 3.89 -1.61
CA SER A 151 16.56 4.37 -0.82
C SER A 151 17.76 3.42 -0.90
N SER A 152 17.50 2.12 -0.97
CA SER A 152 18.52 1.07 -1.04
C SER A 152 18.96 0.72 -2.47
N TRP A 153 18.20 1.15 -3.48
CA TRP A 153 18.46 0.81 -4.89
C TRP A 153 19.26 1.91 -5.57
N THR A 154 20.20 1.51 -6.42
CA THR A 154 20.99 2.42 -7.27
C THR A 154 20.34 2.65 -8.63
N SER A 155 19.60 1.66 -9.13
CA SER A 155 18.87 1.71 -10.40
C SER A 155 17.68 0.76 -10.40
N PHE A 156 16.66 1.02 -11.23
CA PHE A 156 15.54 0.11 -11.43
C PHE A 156 14.78 0.36 -12.74
N THR A 157 14.03 -0.65 -13.17
CA THR A 157 13.12 -0.57 -14.32
C THR A 157 11.67 -0.43 -13.87
N ILE A 158 10.89 0.43 -14.54
CA ILE A 158 9.44 0.52 -14.32
C ILE A 158 8.72 -0.36 -15.34
N TRP A 159 8.03 -1.40 -14.87
CA TRP A 159 7.14 -2.17 -15.72
C TRP A 159 5.81 -1.44 -15.86
N ASN A 160 5.44 -1.15 -17.11
CA ASN A 160 4.29 -0.37 -17.61
C ASN A 160 4.73 0.98 -18.21
N ALA A 161 4.93 1.03 -19.53
CA ALA A 161 5.20 2.26 -20.28
C ALA A 161 3.93 3.09 -20.59
N GLY A 162 2.83 2.81 -19.91
CA GLY A 162 1.53 3.48 -20.01
C GLY A 162 1.27 4.49 -18.89
N LYS A 163 -0.01 4.74 -18.61
CA LYS A 163 -0.46 5.81 -17.71
C LYS A 163 0.10 5.67 -16.29
N GLN A 164 0.07 4.46 -15.72
CA GLN A 164 0.45 4.24 -14.32
C GLN A 164 1.96 4.32 -14.10
N GLY A 165 2.78 3.66 -14.92
CA GLY A 165 4.23 3.77 -14.79
C GLY A 165 4.74 5.19 -15.06
N LYS A 166 4.17 5.89 -16.05
CA LYS A 166 4.49 7.31 -16.27
C LYS A 166 4.03 8.21 -15.14
N LYS A 167 2.89 7.93 -14.50
CA LYS A 167 2.46 8.64 -13.28
C LYS A 167 3.48 8.42 -12.17
N LEU A 168 3.93 7.18 -11.93
CA LEU A 168 4.96 6.88 -10.94
C LEU A 168 6.24 7.68 -11.21
N TYR A 169 6.79 7.58 -12.43
CA TYR A 169 8.01 8.30 -12.80
C TYR A 169 7.91 9.80 -12.51
N ARG A 170 6.79 10.44 -12.86
CA ARG A 170 6.57 11.87 -12.61
C ARG A 170 6.44 12.22 -11.13
N SER A 171 5.96 11.29 -10.31
CA SER A 171 5.78 11.48 -8.86
C SER A 171 7.02 11.20 -8.03
N LEU A 172 8.05 10.59 -8.61
CA LEU A 172 9.31 10.33 -7.90
C LEU A 172 10.09 11.64 -7.66
N SER A 173 10.83 11.68 -6.55
CA SER A 173 11.82 12.71 -6.28
C SER A 173 12.85 12.83 -7.42
N PRO A 174 13.50 13.99 -7.62
CA PRO A 174 14.58 14.13 -8.60
C PRO A 174 15.67 13.06 -8.45
N ALA A 175 16.04 12.71 -7.21
CA ALA A 175 17.07 11.72 -6.92
C ALA A 175 16.66 10.31 -7.39
N ASN A 176 15.43 9.88 -7.11
CA ASN A 176 14.98 8.55 -7.51
C ASN A 176 14.57 8.46 -8.98
N ARG A 177 14.17 9.57 -9.62
CA ARG A 177 13.96 9.60 -11.09
C ARG A 177 15.23 9.25 -11.86
N LYS A 178 16.38 9.74 -11.41
CA LYS A 178 17.70 9.43 -12.02
C LYS A 178 18.08 7.95 -11.93
N LYS A 179 17.45 7.18 -11.03
CA LYS A 179 17.66 5.74 -10.90
C LYS A 179 16.85 4.92 -11.91
N VAL A 180 15.88 5.53 -12.59
CA VAL A 180 15.05 4.82 -13.58
C VAL A 180 15.84 4.62 -14.85
N THR A 181 16.18 3.37 -15.16
CA THR A 181 16.99 3.02 -16.33
C THR A 181 16.15 2.85 -17.59
N ALA A 182 14.93 2.33 -17.44
CA ALA A 182 14.01 2.09 -18.54
C ALA A 182 12.56 2.01 -18.05
N PHE A 183 11.64 2.16 -19.00
CA PHE A 183 10.35 1.50 -18.93
C PHE A 183 10.41 0.17 -19.68
N CYS A 184 9.69 -0.83 -19.21
CA CYS A 184 9.45 -2.04 -19.98
C CYS A 184 7.95 -2.32 -20.15
N ASP A 185 7.61 -2.98 -21.26
CA ASP A 185 6.24 -3.38 -21.59
C ASP A 185 6.24 -4.63 -22.49
N VAL A 186 5.04 -5.17 -22.73
CA VAL A 186 4.76 -6.23 -23.72
C VAL A 186 4.01 -5.70 -24.93
N ASP A 187 3.41 -4.51 -24.81
CA ASP A 187 2.68 -3.86 -25.89
C ASP A 187 3.66 -3.26 -26.92
N GLU A 188 3.72 -3.89 -28.10
CA GLU A 188 4.56 -3.47 -29.22
C GLU A 188 4.38 -1.99 -29.58
N LYS A 189 3.15 -1.46 -29.51
CA LYS A 189 2.90 -0.05 -29.84
C LYS A 189 3.59 0.91 -28.88
N LYS A 190 3.79 0.50 -27.62
CA LYS A 190 4.55 1.30 -26.64
C LYS A 190 6.05 1.13 -26.84
N ILE A 191 6.50 -0.09 -27.13
CA ILE A 191 7.92 -0.41 -27.34
C ILE A 191 8.45 0.31 -28.59
N THR A 192 7.71 0.31 -29.69
CA THR A 192 8.09 0.98 -30.95
C THR A 192 8.25 2.50 -30.80
N LYS A 193 7.70 3.12 -29.75
CA LYS A 193 7.98 4.54 -29.45
C LYS A 193 9.43 4.80 -29.06
N GLY A 194 10.17 3.78 -28.62
CA GLY A 194 11.59 3.82 -28.29
C GLY A 194 11.91 4.50 -26.96
N PHE A 195 11.27 5.63 -26.64
CA PHE A 195 11.48 6.34 -25.38
C PHE A 195 10.25 7.11 -24.90
N TYR A 196 10.24 7.43 -23.60
CA TYR A 196 9.35 8.40 -22.99
C TYR A 196 10.11 9.70 -22.72
N THR A 197 9.57 10.84 -23.17
CA THR A 197 10.07 12.16 -22.80
C THR A 197 9.26 12.71 -21.63
N TYR A 198 9.93 13.17 -20.57
CA TYR A 198 9.24 13.88 -19.49
C TYR A 198 9.07 15.37 -19.83
N GLU A 199 7.95 15.70 -20.46
CA GLU A 199 7.71 17.04 -21.04
C GLU A 199 7.61 18.17 -20.01
N GLU A 200 7.12 17.88 -18.81
CA GLU A 200 6.97 18.85 -17.71
C GLU A 200 8.28 19.06 -16.93
N SER A 201 9.38 18.39 -17.32
CA SER A 201 10.68 18.57 -16.67
C SER A 201 11.26 19.96 -16.93
N GLU A 202 11.83 20.55 -15.88
CA GLU A 202 12.64 21.76 -15.96
C GLU A 202 14.04 21.50 -16.53
N GLU A 203 14.51 20.24 -16.54
CA GLU A 203 15.82 19.86 -17.06
C GLU A 203 15.95 20.13 -18.57
N ARG A 204 17.15 20.50 -19.00
CA ARG A 204 17.51 20.77 -20.40
C ARG A 204 18.83 20.05 -20.73
N PRO A 205 18.83 19.07 -21.66
CA PRO A 205 17.68 18.57 -22.42
C PRO A 205 16.64 17.86 -21.54
N LYS A 206 15.39 17.78 -22.01
CA LYS A 206 14.32 17.07 -21.31
C LYS A 206 14.70 15.59 -21.12
N PRO A 207 14.45 14.99 -19.95
CA PRO A 207 14.79 13.59 -19.70
C PRO A 207 14.08 12.66 -20.68
N LYS A 208 14.85 11.75 -21.27
CA LYS A 208 14.35 10.68 -22.15
C LYS A 208 14.70 9.32 -21.54
N ILE A 209 13.67 8.52 -21.32
CA ILE A 209 13.78 7.22 -20.65
C ILE A 209 13.46 6.16 -21.70
N PRO A 210 14.35 5.20 -21.98
CA PRO A 210 14.11 4.19 -23.00
C PRO A 210 12.89 3.32 -22.65
N ILE A 211 12.19 2.85 -23.67
CA ILE A 211 11.11 1.87 -23.56
C ILE A 211 11.59 0.59 -24.26
N CYS A 212 11.73 -0.50 -23.51
CA CYS A 212 12.16 -1.78 -24.05
C CYS A 212 11.11 -2.88 -23.88
N HIS A 213 11.28 -3.98 -24.61
CA HIS A 213 10.52 -5.20 -24.37
C HIS A 213 10.92 -5.81 -23.02
N PHE A 214 9.98 -6.39 -22.27
CA PHE A 214 10.25 -6.91 -20.92
C PHE A 214 11.42 -7.92 -20.84
N ARG A 215 11.69 -8.68 -21.90
CA ARG A 215 12.83 -9.61 -21.96
C ARG A 215 14.20 -8.93 -22.00
N ALA A 216 14.26 -7.68 -22.44
CA ALA A 216 15.49 -6.88 -22.48
C ALA A 216 15.63 -5.97 -21.25
N ALA A 217 14.67 -6.03 -20.32
CA ALA A 217 14.63 -5.18 -19.15
C ALA A 217 15.49 -5.74 -18.02
N THR A 218 16.16 -4.87 -17.27
CA THR A 218 17.06 -5.28 -16.18
C THR A 218 16.39 -5.09 -14.81
N PRO A 219 16.55 -6.06 -13.89
CA PRO A 219 16.08 -5.90 -12.51
C PRO A 219 16.92 -4.86 -11.75
N PRO A 220 16.43 -4.36 -10.60
CA PRO A 220 15.12 -4.67 -10.00
C PRO A 220 13.96 -3.93 -10.68
N PHE A 221 12.73 -4.41 -10.42
CA PHE A 221 11.51 -3.91 -11.07
C PHE A 221 10.55 -3.24 -10.09
N ILE A 222 9.94 -2.13 -10.50
CA ILE A 222 8.68 -1.65 -9.92
C ILE A 222 7.56 -1.94 -10.91
N ILE A 223 6.59 -2.75 -10.48
CA ILE A 223 5.48 -3.19 -11.32
C ILE A 223 4.27 -2.29 -11.09
N CYS A 224 3.92 -1.51 -12.10
CA CYS A 224 2.80 -0.56 -12.05
C CYS A 224 1.60 -1.10 -12.83
N VAL A 225 0.94 -2.16 -12.35
CA VAL A 225 -0.27 -2.72 -12.98
C VAL A 225 -1.51 -2.44 -12.14
N LYS A 226 -2.65 -2.27 -12.80
CA LYS A 226 -3.95 -2.22 -12.11
C LYS A 226 -4.38 -3.66 -11.87
N LEU A 227 -4.56 -4.02 -10.60
CA LEU A 227 -5.16 -5.29 -10.16
C LEU A 227 -6.68 -5.28 -10.40
#